data_AF-A0A2H3D4W0-F1
#
_entry.id   AF-A0A2H3D4W0-F1
#
_cell.length_a   1.000
_cell.length_b   1.000
_cell.length_c   1.000
_cell.angle_alpha   90.00
_cell.angle_beta   90.00
_cell.angle_gamma   90.00
#
_symmetry.space_group_name_H-M   'P 1'
#
loop_
_entity.id
_entity.type
_entity.pdbx_description
1 polymer ?
#
loop_
_entity_poly.entity_id
_entity_poly.type
_entity_poly.pdbx_seq_one_letter_code
_entity_poly.pdbx_strand_id
1 'polypeptide(L)'
;MLAIIEEDAPELLDSGFTCSEKFVRHFYDSVMGWSPRKATRAAAHIPKDAPDLCEAAFFQLAYAMKWSNVPAKLVINADQQGVWVLPSNSYTFHDTGAKQVDVMAKDEKWAFTLMVASTASGNFLPFQQVWCGKTEKSLPSKKAPGMAEAQE
;
A
#
# COMPACT_ATOMS: atom_id res chain seq x y z
N MET A 1 -15.88 -10.82 8.24
CA MET A 1 -15.85 -12.08 9.03
C MET A 1 -17.20 -12.36 9.67
N LEU A 2 -17.77 -11.46 10.49
CA LEU A 2 -19.16 -11.61 11.00
C LEU A 2 -20.19 -11.78 9.87
N ALA A 3 -20.17 -10.91 8.86
CA ALA A 3 -21.07 -11.00 7.71
C ALA A 3 -20.99 -12.34 6.94
N ILE A 4 -19.79 -12.94 6.84
CA ILE A 4 -19.60 -14.25 6.17
C ILE A 4 -20.20 -15.36 7.03
N ILE A 5 -20.05 -15.29 8.36
CA ILE A 5 -20.63 -16.27 9.28
C ILE A 5 -22.16 -16.15 9.29
N GLU A 6 -22.70 -14.93 9.23
CA GLU A 6 -24.14 -14.68 9.11
C GLU A 6 -24.74 -15.25 7.82
N GLU A 7 -23.96 -15.26 6.73
CA GLU A 7 -24.39 -15.78 5.42
C GLU A 7 -24.26 -17.31 5.32
N ASP A 8 -23.09 -17.86 5.69
CA ASP A 8 -22.74 -19.27 5.42
C ASP A 8 -23.09 -20.24 6.57
N ALA A 9 -23.12 -19.77 7.81
CA ALA A 9 -23.32 -20.61 9.00
C ALA A 9 -23.92 -19.84 10.19
N PRO A 10 -25.13 -19.24 10.05
CA PRO A 10 -25.73 -18.40 11.07
C PRO A 10 -26.01 -19.12 12.39
N GLU A 11 -26.19 -20.45 12.37
CA GLU A 11 -26.40 -21.27 13.56
C GLU A 11 -25.22 -21.22 14.56
N LEU A 12 -24.02 -20.86 14.07
CA LEU A 12 -22.84 -20.66 14.93
C LEU A 12 -22.98 -19.40 15.81
N LEU A 13 -23.79 -18.43 15.41
CA LEU A 13 -24.05 -17.22 16.19
C LEU A 13 -25.10 -17.43 17.27
N ASP A 14 -26.12 -18.26 16.98
CA ASP A 14 -27.21 -18.58 17.91
C ASP A 14 -26.83 -19.65 18.95
N SER A 15 -25.85 -20.50 18.66
CA SER A 15 -25.45 -21.63 19.52
C SER A 15 -24.66 -21.25 20.78
N GLY A 16 -24.40 -19.95 21.01
CA GLY A 16 -23.51 -19.50 22.10
C GLY A 16 -22.06 -19.98 21.94
N PHE A 17 -21.70 -20.40 20.72
CA PHE A 17 -20.36 -20.88 20.40
C PHE A 17 -19.36 -19.75 20.60
N THR A 18 -18.39 -19.99 21.48
CA THR A 18 -17.31 -19.05 21.76
C THR A 18 -15.97 -19.74 21.56
N CYS A 19 -15.16 -19.17 20.67
CA CYS A 19 -13.80 -19.63 20.44
C CYS A 19 -12.83 -18.81 21.29
N SER A 20 -12.17 -19.47 22.25
CA SER A 20 -11.01 -18.84 22.89
C SER A 20 -9.86 -18.69 21.89
N GLU A 21 -9.03 -17.65 22.04
CA GLU A 21 -7.83 -17.46 21.22
C GLU A 21 -6.93 -18.71 21.23
N LYS A 22 -6.85 -19.39 22.38
CA LYS A 22 -6.10 -20.64 22.55
C LYS A 22 -6.63 -21.76 21.66
N PHE A 23 -7.95 -21.92 21.58
CA PHE A 23 -8.58 -22.91 20.71
C PHE A 23 -8.25 -22.62 19.24
N VAL A 24 -8.41 -21.36 18.81
CA VAL A 24 -8.13 -20.93 17.44
C VAL A 24 -6.67 -21.17 17.06
N ARG A 25 -5.73 -20.80 17.94
CA ARG A 25 -4.30 -21.01 17.69
C ARG A 25 -3.95 -22.50 17.60
N HIS A 26 -4.54 -23.33 18.45
CA HIS A 26 -4.34 -24.77 18.41
C HIS A 26 -4.95 -25.39 17.15
N PHE A 27 -6.12 -24.92 16.72
CA PHE A 27 -6.74 -25.37 15.48
C PHE A 27 -5.87 -25.04 14.26
N TYR A 28 -5.39 -23.79 14.15
CA TYR A 28 -4.50 -23.41 13.05
C TYR A 28 -3.21 -24.24 13.03
N ASP A 29 -2.55 -24.42 14.17
CA ASP A 29 -1.30 -25.17 14.23
C ASP A 29 -1.50 -26.68 14.04
N SER A 30 -2.37 -27.29 14.84
CA SER A 30 -2.47 -28.75 14.96
C SER A 30 -3.44 -29.41 13.98
N VAL A 31 -4.42 -28.67 13.44
CA VAL A 31 -5.37 -29.19 12.44
C VAL A 31 -5.01 -28.70 11.05
N MET A 32 -4.73 -27.40 10.90
CA MET A 32 -4.45 -26.81 9.59
C MET A 32 -2.95 -26.83 9.21
N GLY A 33 -2.03 -27.06 10.17
CA GLY A 33 -0.59 -26.99 9.91
C GLY A 33 -0.07 -25.57 9.64
N TRP A 34 -0.82 -24.56 10.06
CA TRP A 34 -0.56 -23.14 9.78
C TRP A 34 0.14 -22.45 10.95
N SER A 35 1.09 -21.60 10.62
CA SER A 35 1.77 -20.72 11.57
C SER A 35 1.68 -19.26 11.12
N PRO A 36 1.88 -18.29 12.01
CA PRO A 36 1.98 -16.89 11.61
C PRO A 36 3.15 -16.70 10.63
N ARG A 37 2.87 -16.10 9.46
CA ARG A 37 3.86 -15.80 8.42
C ARG A 37 3.78 -14.33 8.04
N LYS A 38 4.94 -13.72 7.77
CA LYS A 38 5.03 -12.33 7.30
C LYS A 38 4.72 -12.28 5.81
N ALA A 39 3.79 -11.42 5.42
CA ALA A 39 3.45 -11.19 4.02
C ALA A 39 4.66 -10.58 3.27
N THR A 40 5.17 -11.30 2.28
CA THR A 40 6.28 -10.85 1.43
C THR A 40 5.75 -10.08 0.23
N ARG A 41 6.29 -8.89 -0.07
CA ARG A 41 6.04 -8.18 -1.33
C ARG A 41 7.13 -8.55 -2.33
N ALA A 42 6.78 -8.71 -3.60
CA ALA A 42 7.75 -8.86 -4.68
C ALA A 42 8.79 -7.72 -4.63
N ALA A 43 10.07 -8.08 -4.78
CA ALA A 43 11.15 -7.10 -4.85
C ALA A 43 10.95 -6.21 -6.08
N ALA A 44 11.21 -4.91 -5.95
CA ALA A 44 11.14 -3.99 -7.07
C ALA A 44 12.12 -4.43 -8.17
N HIS A 45 11.66 -4.47 -9.42
CA HIS A 45 12.53 -4.72 -10.56
C HIS A 45 13.36 -3.47 -10.83
N ILE A 46 14.62 -3.48 -10.43
CA ILE A 46 15.57 -2.41 -10.74
C ILE A 46 16.21 -2.73 -12.10
N PRO A 47 16.18 -1.80 -13.07
CA PRO A 47 16.90 -1.94 -14.33
C PRO A 47 18.40 -2.13 -14.12
N LYS A 48 19.07 -2.87 -15.01
CA LYS A 48 20.52 -3.13 -14.89
C LYS A 48 21.37 -1.87 -15.06
N ASP A 49 20.87 -0.91 -15.83
CA ASP A 49 21.47 0.37 -16.18
C ASP A 49 21.05 1.52 -15.23
N ALA A 50 20.34 1.21 -14.14
CA ALA A 50 19.93 2.22 -13.16
C ALA A 50 21.08 3.12 -12.64
N PRO A 51 22.30 2.61 -12.36
CA PRO A 51 23.41 3.45 -11.92
C PRO A 51 23.79 4.52 -12.96
N ASP A 52 23.90 4.12 -14.23
CA ASP A 52 24.28 5.01 -15.33
C ASP A 52 23.21 6.08 -15.57
N LEU A 53 21.93 5.69 -15.51
CA LEU A 53 20.80 6.61 -15.65
C LEU A 53 20.75 7.62 -14.50
N CYS A 54 20.99 7.19 -13.26
CA CYS A 54 21.05 8.07 -12.10
C CYS A 54 22.21 9.08 -12.22
N GLU A 55 23.39 8.64 -12.66
CA GLU A 55 24.54 9.51 -12.86
C GLU A 55 24.31 10.52 -13.99
N ALA A 56 23.78 10.08 -15.12
CA ALA A 56 23.44 10.97 -16.24
C ALA A 56 22.40 12.04 -15.84
N ALA A 57 21.35 11.65 -15.12
CA ALA A 57 20.33 12.56 -14.61
C ALA A 57 20.93 13.59 -13.63
N PHE A 58 21.83 13.16 -12.74
CA PHE A 58 22.51 14.04 -11.81
C PHE A 58 23.33 15.13 -12.54
N PHE A 59 24.13 14.75 -13.53
CA PHE A 59 24.92 15.72 -14.29
C PHE A 59 24.06 16.67 -15.13
N GLN A 60 22.98 16.18 -15.72
CA GLN A 60 22.04 17.03 -16.44
C GLN A 60 21.39 18.08 -15.54
N LEU A 61 20.97 17.69 -14.32
CA LEU A 61 20.43 18.62 -13.33
C LEU A 61 21.48 19.65 -12.90
N ALA A 62 22.70 19.23 -12.59
CA ALA A 62 23.79 20.13 -12.20
C ALA A 62 24.12 21.13 -13.33
N TYR A 63 24.16 20.66 -14.58
CA TYR A 63 24.39 21.50 -15.75
C TYR A 63 23.26 22.53 -15.92
N ALA A 64 22.00 22.09 -15.88
CA ALA A 64 20.84 22.97 -16.01
C ALA A 64 20.79 24.03 -14.90
N MET A 65 21.09 23.63 -13.65
CA MET A 65 21.18 24.55 -12.53
C MET A 65 22.26 25.61 -12.76
N LYS A 66 23.44 25.20 -13.24
CA LYS A 66 24.55 26.13 -13.49
C LYS A 66 24.26 27.07 -14.66
N TRP A 67 23.76 26.53 -15.78
CA TRP A 67 23.51 27.27 -17.02
C TRP A 67 22.40 28.30 -16.86
N SER A 68 21.30 27.94 -16.20
CA SER A 68 20.15 28.81 -15.98
C SER A 68 20.22 29.57 -14.65
N ASN A 69 21.33 29.47 -13.92
CA ASN A 69 21.54 30.07 -12.60
C ASN A 69 20.38 29.78 -11.63
N VAL A 70 19.88 28.54 -11.64
CA VAL A 70 18.73 28.12 -10.82
C VAL A 70 19.18 28.04 -9.36
N PRO A 71 18.58 28.82 -8.45
CA PRO A 71 18.86 28.71 -7.02
C PRO A 71 18.48 27.34 -6.48
N ALA A 72 19.28 26.78 -5.55
CA ALA A 72 19.00 25.48 -4.92
C ALA A 72 17.61 25.41 -4.26
N LYS A 73 17.07 26.54 -3.78
CA LYS A 73 15.71 26.63 -3.21
C LYS A 73 14.59 26.35 -4.24
N LEU A 74 14.87 26.42 -5.54
CA LEU A 74 13.91 26.15 -6.62
C LEU A 74 14.07 24.73 -7.21
N VAL A 75 15.07 23.98 -6.77
CA VAL A 75 15.21 22.57 -7.12
C VAL A 75 14.37 21.78 -6.13
N ILE A 76 13.23 21.27 -6.60
CA ILE A 76 12.23 20.60 -5.76
C ILE A 76 12.21 19.12 -6.13
N ASN A 77 12.47 18.27 -5.14
CA ASN A 77 12.18 16.85 -5.24
C ASN A 77 10.81 16.59 -4.60
N ALA A 78 9.91 15.95 -5.34
CA ALA A 78 8.56 15.67 -4.91
C ALA A 78 8.24 14.20 -5.19
N ASP A 79 7.74 13.49 -4.17
CA ASP A 79 7.34 12.10 -4.29
C ASP A 79 6.08 11.82 -3.46
N GLN A 80 5.36 10.76 -3.85
CA GLN A 80 4.10 10.35 -3.24
C GLN A 80 4.29 9.07 -2.43
N GLN A 81 3.75 9.06 -1.21
CA GLN A 81 3.76 7.88 -0.35
C GLN A 81 2.36 7.55 0.13
N GLY A 82 1.94 6.28 0.01
CA GLY A 82 0.72 5.78 0.64
C GLY A 82 0.89 5.67 2.16
N VAL A 83 0.03 6.35 2.91
CA VAL A 83 -0.03 6.30 4.38
C VAL A 83 -1.27 5.54 4.81
N TRP A 84 -1.07 4.45 5.54
CA TRP A 84 -2.14 3.58 6.04
C TRP A 84 -2.84 4.21 7.24
N VAL A 85 -4.16 4.31 7.19
CA VAL A 85 -5.01 4.86 8.27
C VAL A 85 -5.22 3.82 9.36
N LEU A 86 -5.36 2.56 8.98
CA LEU A 86 -5.42 1.42 9.89
C LEU A 86 -4.19 0.53 9.66
N PRO A 87 -3.44 0.16 10.71
CA PRO A 87 -2.37 -0.80 10.57
C PRO A 87 -2.98 -2.16 10.22
N SER A 88 -2.86 -2.56 8.95
CA SER A 88 -3.08 -3.96 8.58
C SER A 88 -1.91 -4.76 9.15
N ASN A 89 -2.23 -5.79 9.95
CA ASN A 89 -1.21 -6.70 10.43
C ASN A 89 -0.50 -7.30 9.22
N SER A 90 0.82 -7.19 9.17
CA SER A 90 1.64 -7.78 8.10
C SER A 90 1.86 -9.28 8.27
N TYR A 91 1.22 -9.87 9.28
CA TYR A 91 1.17 -11.30 9.53
C TYR A 91 -0.21 -11.87 9.21
N THR A 92 -0.20 -13.04 8.58
CA THR A 92 -1.38 -13.91 8.42
C THR A 92 -1.01 -15.33 8.83
N PHE A 93 -2.00 -16.20 9.05
CA PHE A 93 -1.76 -17.63 9.18
C PHE A 93 -1.66 -18.27 7.78
N HIS A 94 -0.64 -19.10 7.58
CA HIS A 94 -0.42 -19.85 6.33
C HIS A 94 0.39 -21.12 6.65
N ASP A 95 0.43 -22.06 5.72
CA ASP A 95 1.24 -23.29 5.80
C ASP A 95 2.62 -23.05 6.39
N THR A 96 2.95 -23.87 7.40
CA THR A 96 4.24 -23.81 8.07
C THR A 96 5.36 -24.14 7.08
N GLY A 97 6.32 -23.21 6.95
CA GLY A 97 7.42 -23.32 5.99
C GLY A 97 7.21 -22.59 4.65
N ALA A 98 6.02 -22.03 4.39
CA ALA A 98 5.74 -21.28 3.16
C ALA A 98 6.68 -20.06 3.00
N LYS A 99 7.39 -19.99 1.87
CA LYS A 99 8.37 -18.91 1.59
C LYS A 99 7.74 -17.64 1.04
N GLN A 100 6.61 -17.79 0.34
CA GLN A 100 5.80 -16.69 -0.17
C GLN A 100 4.39 -16.90 0.33
N VAL A 101 3.82 -15.85 0.92
CA VAL A 101 2.47 -15.86 1.47
C VAL A 101 1.73 -14.70 0.84
N ASP A 102 0.82 -15.05 -0.06
CA ASP A 102 -0.07 -14.10 -0.70
C ASP A 102 -1.24 -13.78 0.24
N VAL A 103 -1.67 -12.52 0.26
CA VAL A 103 -2.72 -12.05 1.17
C VAL A 103 -3.72 -11.24 0.36
N MET A 104 -4.86 -11.86 0.05
CA MET A 104 -5.93 -11.28 -0.79
C MET A 104 -6.58 -10.01 -0.23
N ALA A 105 -6.31 -9.63 1.03
CA ALA A 105 -6.83 -8.42 1.66
C ALA A 105 -5.76 -7.34 1.91
N LYS A 106 -4.52 -7.53 1.46
CA LYS A 106 -3.47 -6.49 1.57
C LYS A 106 -3.73 -5.30 0.62
N ASP A 107 -4.60 -5.50 -0.36
CA ASP A 107 -4.98 -4.49 -1.33
C ASP A 107 -6.18 -3.64 -0.90
N GLU A 108 -6.90 -3.99 0.17
CA GLU A 108 -7.82 -3.05 0.83
C GLU A 108 -7.02 -2.00 1.60
N LYS A 109 -6.60 -0.98 0.85
CA LYS A 109 -5.80 0.13 1.35
C LYS A 109 -6.74 1.23 1.83
N TRP A 110 -7.16 1.15 3.10
CA TRP A 110 -7.58 2.35 3.82
C TRP A 110 -6.34 3.21 4.05
N ALA A 111 -5.94 3.93 3.00
CA ALA A 111 -4.73 4.71 2.94
C ALA A 111 -5.01 6.02 2.21
N PHE A 112 -4.37 7.10 2.64
CA PHE A 112 -4.31 8.34 1.87
C PHE A 112 -2.93 8.48 1.23
N THR A 113 -2.85 9.20 0.12
CA THR A 113 -1.57 9.52 -0.52
C THR A 113 -1.04 10.82 0.08
N LEU A 114 0.14 10.77 0.67
CA LEU A 114 0.88 11.95 1.12
C LEU A 114 1.83 12.39 0.01
N MET A 115 1.67 13.61 -0.48
CA MET A 115 2.65 14.27 -1.33
C MET A 115 3.69 14.93 -0.41
N VAL A 116 4.96 14.51 -0.54
CA VAL A 116 6.09 15.09 0.18
C VAL A 116 7.02 15.77 -0.81
N ALA A 117 7.26 17.06 -0.63
CA ALA A 117 8.24 17.81 -1.42
C ALA A 117 9.30 18.45 -0.52
N SER A 118 10.53 18.45 -1.01
CA SER A 118 11.67 19.08 -0.37
C SER A 118 12.51 19.83 -1.38
N THR A 119 13.17 20.91 -0.94
CA THR A 119 14.10 21.67 -1.76
C THR A 119 15.52 21.16 -1.58
N ALA A 120 16.39 21.37 -2.57
CA ALA A 120 17.81 21.09 -2.42
C ALA A 120 18.51 21.98 -1.37
N SER A 121 17.84 23.03 -0.87
CA SER A 121 18.30 23.83 0.26
C SER A 121 17.93 23.26 1.64
N GLY A 122 17.26 22.09 1.68
CA GLY A 122 16.89 21.40 2.93
C GLY A 122 15.53 21.79 3.51
N ASN A 123 14.70 22.55 2.78
CA ASN A 123 13.39 22.95 3.28
C ASN A 123 12.32 21.95 2.84
N PHE A 124 11.40 21.61 3.73
CA PHE A 124 10.17 20.92 3.35
C PHE A 124 9.14 21.91 2.83
N LEU A 125 8.47 21.53 1.75
CA LEU A 125 7.28 22.21 1.26
C LEU A 125 6.03 21.64 1.98
N PRO A 126 4.90 22.39 2.00
CA PRO A 126 3.69 21.93 2.65
C PRO A 126 3.27 20.54 2.18
N PHE A 127 2.99 19.65 3.13
CA PHE A 127 2.48 18.32 2.84
C PHE A 127 1.06 18.40 2.29
N GLN A 128 0.79 17.65 1.22
CA GLN A 128 -0.55 17.52 0.67
C GLN A 128 -1.08 16.10 0.94
N GLN A 129 -2.18 16.00 1.69
CA GLN A 129 -2.87 14.74 1.90
C GLN A 129 -4.00 14.58 0.87
N VAL A 130 -3.94 13.51 0.10
CA VAL A 130 -4.92 13.16 -0.93
C VAL A 130 -5.66 11.91 -0.46
N TRP A 131 -6.89 12.12 0.01
CA TRP A 131 -7.73 11.06 0.59
C TRP A 131 -8.62 10.35 -0.43
N CYS A 132 -9.01 11.06 -1.50
CA CYS A 132 -9.85 10.59 -2.61
C CYS A 132 -9.86 11.69 -3.68
N GLY A 133 -10.30 11.37 -4.91
CA GLY A 133 -10.59 12.35 -5.94
C GLY A 133 -11.69 13.32 -5.48
N LYS A 134 -11.32 14.46 -4.90
CA LYS A 134 -12.24 15.44 -4.29
C LYS A 134 -13.20 16.13 -5.28
N THR A 135 -13.02 15.97 -6.59
CA THR A 135 -13.82 16.66 -7.61
C THR A 135 -14.27 15.71 -8.69
N GLU A 136 -15.37 16.01 -9.40
CA GLU A 136 -15.79 15.23 -10.58
C GLU A 136 -14.68 15.11 -11.63
N LYS A 137 -13.76 16.09 -11.71
CA LYS A 137 -12.59 16.05 -12.60
C LYS A 137 -11.48 15.11 -12.15
N SER A 138 -11.50 14.71 -10.88
CA SER A 138 -10.55 13.77 -10.28
C SER A 138 -11.02 12.31 -10.39
N LEU A 139 -12.24 12.09 -10.87
CA LEU A 139 -12.78 10.77 -11.17
C LEU A 139 -12.58 10.46 -12.67
N PRO A 140 -12.50 9.17 -13.05
CA PRO A 140 -12.60 8.79 -14.45
C PRO A 140 -13.89 9.35 -15.06
N SER A 141 -13.86 9.61 -16.37
CA SER A 141 -15.06 10.04 -17.10
C SER A 141 -16.22 9.09 -16.80
N LYS A 142 -17.44 9.62 -16.62
CA LYS A 142 -18.65 8.78 -16.43
C LYS A 142 -18.90 7.81 -17.60
N LYS A 143 -18.22 8.02 -18.75
CA LYS A 143 -18.26 7.14 -19.93
C LYS A 143 -17.05 6.18 -20.02
N ALA A 144 -16.16 6.17 -19.04
CA ALA A 144 -15.00 5.30 -19.06
C ALA A 144 -15.43 3.83 -18.93
N PRO A 145 -14.76 2.88 -19.61
CA PRO A 145 -15.01 1.46 -19.42
C PRO A 145 -14.89 1.07 -17.94
N GLY A 146 -15.83 0.28 -17.42
CA GLY A 146 -15.84 -0.19 -16.02
C GLY A 146 -16.46 0.78 -14.99
N MET A 147 -16.92 1.96 -15.39
CA MET A 147 -17.54 2.92 -14.45
C MET A 147 -18.88 2.47 -13.86
N ALA A 148 -19.61 1.58 -14.55
CA ALA A 148 -20.86 1.01 -14.02
C ALA A 148 -20.58 0.12 -12.80
N GLU A 149 -19.55 -0.74 -12.89
CA GLU A 149 -19.10 -1.60 -11.79
C GLU A 149 -18.53 -0.79 -10.63
N ALA A 150 -17.87 0.34 -10.90
CA ALA A 150 -17.34 1.23 -9.86
C ALA A 150 -18.41 2.08 -9.13
N GLN A 151 -19.66 2.06 -9.61
CA GLN A 151 -20.79 2.78 -9.03
C GLN A 151 -21.80 1.89 -8.30
N GLU A 152 -21.68 0.56 -8.42
CA GLU A 152 -22.34 -0.43 -7.55
C GLU A 152 -21.64 -0.50 -6.19
#